data_AF-A0A379VNY4-F1
#
_entry.id   AF-A0A379VNY4-F1
#
_cell.length_a   1.000
_cell.length_b   1.000
_cell.length_c   1.000
_cell.angle_alpha   90.00
_cell.angle_beta   90.00
_cell.angle_gamma   90.00
#
_symmetry.space_group_name_H-M   'P 1'
#
loop_
_entity.id
_entity.type
_entity.pdbx_description
1 polymer ?
#
loop_
_entity_poly.entity_id
_entity_poly.type
_entity_poly.pdbx_seq_one_letter_code
_entity_poly.pdbx_strand_id
1 'polypeptide(L)' 'MTGKYTLIYADPPWTYRDKAADGERGAGFKYPVMNVLDICRLPVWDLSADDCLLAMWWVSDSAG' A
#
# COMPACT_ATOMS: atom_id res chain seq x y z
N MET A 1 3.87 -5.04 22.88
CA MET A 1 3.63 -3.59 22.68
C MET A 1 2.14 -3.38 22.87
N THR A 2 1.71 -2.68 23.92
CA THR A 2 0.31 -2.66 24.39
C THR A 2 -0.44 -1.36 24.07
N GLY A 3 -0.11 -0.71 22.96
CA GLY A 3 -0.82 0.51 22.50
C GLY A 3 -1.11 0.43 21.01
N LYS A 4 -2.30 0.90 20.62
CA LYS A 4 -2.66 1.16 19.23
C LYS A 4 -2.01 2.46 18.75
N TYR A 5 -1.79 2.59 17.44
CA TYR A 5 -1.09 3.72 16.83
C TYR A 5 -2.05 4.87 16.50
N THR A 6 -1.66 6.09 16.88
CA THR A 6 -2.36 7.34 16.48
C THR A 6 -1.86 7.89 15.14
N LEU A 7 -0.72 7.41 14.64
CA LEU A 7 -0.20 7.68 13.30
C LEU A 7 0.29 6.37 12.68
N ILE A 8 -0.26 6.02 11.52
CA ILE A 8 0.23 4.95 10.66
C ILE A 8 0.81 5.59 9.40
N TYR A 9 2.06 5.27 9.09
CA TYR A 9 2.73 5.70 7.86
C TYR A 9 3.00 4.49 6.98
N ALA A 10 2.50 4.48 5.75
CA ALA A 10 2.50 3.31 4.89
C ALA A 10 3.02 3.59 3.48
N ASP A 11 3.73 2.60 2.93
CA ASP A 11 4.08 2.50 1.51
C ASP A 11 3.49 1.19 0.95
N PRO A 12 2.19 1.17 0.59
CA PRO A 12 1.54 -0.05 0.15
C PRO A 12 2.17 -0.61 -1.14
N PRO A 13 2.13 -1.93 -1.36
CA PRO A 13 2.71 -2.55 -2.55
C PRO A 13 1.79 -2.35 -3.76
N TRP A 14 1.67 -1.11 -4.24
CA TRP A 14 0.76 -0.75 -5.33
C TRP A 14 1.05 -1.54 -6.60
N THR A 15 -0.01 -1.91 -7.31
CA THR A 15 0.13 -2.30 -8.71
C THR A 15 0.41 -1.04 -9.54
N TYR A 16 1.44 -1.11 -10.38
CA TYR A 16 1.79 -0.02 -11.30
C TYR A 16 1.29 -0.33 -12.71
N ARG A 17 0.78 0.70 -13.41
CA ARG A 17 0.42 0.60 -14.84
C ARG A 17 1.64 0.24 -15.69
N ASP A 18 2.71 0.99 -15.51
CA ASP A 18 4.00 0.64 -16.09
C ASP A 18 4.63 -0.46 -15.25
N LYS A 19 4.61 -1.68 -15.79
CA LYS A 19 5.21 -2.84 -15.13
C LYS A 19 6.74 -2.82 -15.18
N ALA A 20 7.35 -1.88 -15.92
CA ALA A 20 8.79 -1.79 -16.16
C ALA A 20 9.41 -3.17 -16.40
N ALA A 21 8.77 -3.93 -17.30
CA ALA A 21 9.08 -5.34 -17.56
C ALA A 21 10.41 -5.54 -18.27
N ASP A 22 10.89 -4.51 -18.98
CA ASP A 22 12.21 -4.52 -19.57
C ASP A 22 13.30 -4.58 -18.49
N GLY A 23 14.06 -5.69 -18.51
CA GLY A 23 15.04 -6.02 -17.48
C GLY A 23 14.43 -6.33 -16.10
N GLU A 24 13.13 -6.67 -16.03
CA GLU A 24 12.43 -7.04 -14.78
C GLU A 24 12.61 -6.01 -13.65
N ARG A 25 12.54 -4.72 -13.99
CA ARG A 25 12.84 -3.61 -13.06
C ARG A 25 11.66 -3.21 -12.19
N GLY A 26 10.43 -3.53 -12.62
CA GLY A 26 9.22 -3.16 -11.87
C GLY A 26 9.05 -3.90 -10.55
N ALA A 27 8.31 -3.28 -9.63
CA ALA A 27 8.01 -3.82 -8.29
C ALA A 27 7.45 -5.24 -8.32
N GLY A 28 6.56 -5.54 -9.27
CA GLY A 28 5.94 -6.86 -9.43
C GLY A 28 6.91 -8.00 -9.77
N PHE A 29 8.13 -7.70 -10.20
CA PHE A 29 9.20 -8.70 -10.41
C PHE A 29 10.05 -8.91 -9.16
N LYS A 30 9.91 -8.07 -8.13
CA LYS A 30 10.70 -8.12 -6.89
C LYS A 30 9.87 -8.63 -5.72
N TYR A 31 8.58 -8.28 -5.68
CA TYR A 31 7.64 -8.72 -4.65
C TYR A 31 6.19 -8.70 -5.17
N PRO A 32 5.27 -9.46 -4.54
CA PRO A 32 3.85 -9.40 -4.87
C PRO A 32 3.29 -7.99 -4.67
N VAL A 33 2.56 -7.50 -5.67
CA VAL A 33 1.84 -6.23 -5.63
C VAL A 33 0.33 -6.48 -5.45
N MET A 34 -0.38 -5.47 -4.95
CA MET A 34 -1.81 -5.51 -4.65
C MET A 34 -2.55 -4.42 -5.43
N ASN A 35 -3.78 -4.71 -5.83
CA ASN A 35 -4.70 -3.67 -6.31
C ASN A 35 -5.28 -2.90 -5.11
N VAL A 36 -5.97 -1.79 -5.41
CA VAL A 36 -6.56 -0.92 -4.38
C VAL A 36 -7.53 -1.69 -3.47
N LEU A 37 -8.37 -2.57 -4.02
CA LEU A 37 -9.36 -3.32 -3.25
C LEU A 37 -8.70 -4.27 -2.25
N ASP A 38 -7.58 -4.88 -2.62
CA ASP A 38 -6.83 -5.78 -1.73
C ASP A 38 -6.09 -5.00 -0.64
N ILE A 39 -5.54 -3.83 -0.96
CA ILE A 39 -4.93 -2.93 0.03
C ILE A 39 -5.96 -2.46 1.05
N CYS A 40 -7.18 -2.11 0.63
CA CYS A 40 -8.27 -1.72 1.53
C CYS A 40 -8.75 -2.83 2.47
N ARG A 41 -8.43 -4.10 2.19
CA ARG A 41 -8.79 -5.26 3.05
C ARG A 41 -7.74 -5.57 4.12
N LEU A 42 -6.60 -4.89 4.10
CA LEU A 42 -5.58 -5.08 5.13
C LEU A 42 -6.13 -4.67 6.51
N PRO A 43 -5.93 -5.48 7.57
CA PRO A 43 -6.54 -5.27 8.88
C PRO A 43 -5.82 -4.18 9.69
N VAL A 44 -5.69 -2.98 9.13
CA VAL A 44 -5.05 -1.83 9.79
C VAL A 44 -5.79 -1.40 11.06
N TRP A 45 -7.06 -1.78 11.21
CA TRP A 45 -7.89 -1.54 12.39
C TRP A 45 -7.40 -2.26 13.66
N ASP A 46 -6.67 -3.36 13.50
CA ASP A 46 -6.05 -4.07 14.63
C ASP A 46 -4.88 -3.26 15.22
N LEU A 47 -4.29 -2.37 14.41
CA LEU A 47 -3.18 -1.51 14.76
C LEU A 47 -3.63 -0.09 15.15
N SER A 48 -4.76 0.41 14.63
CA SER A 48 -5.15 1.81 14.72
C SER A 48 -5.91 2.19 15.99
N ALA A 49 -5.53 3.29 16.65
CA ALA A 49 -6.36 3.91 17.69
C ALA A 49 -7.69 4.40 17.09
N ASP A 50 -8.71 4.64 17.94
CA ASP A 50 -10.04 5.07 17.50
C ASP A 50 -9.97 6.40 16.72
N ASP A 51 -9.18 7.34 17.23
CA ASP A 51 -8.82 8.59 16.55
C ASP A 51 -7.35 8.53 16.10
N CYS A 52 -7.13 8.37 14.79
CA CYS A 52 -5.77 8.28 14.24
C CYS A 52 -5.67 8.83 12.82
N LEU A 53 -4.43 9.08 12.38
CA LEU A 53 -4.08 9.49 11.03
C LEU A 53 -3.41 8.33 10.28
N LEU A 54 -3.84 8.11 9.04
CA LEU A 54 -3.14 7.28 8.06
C LEU A 54 -2.53 8.19 7.00
N ALA A 55 -1.20 8.24 6.94
CA ALA A 55 -0.46 8.87 5.87
C ALA A 55 0.15 7.79 4.98
N MET A 56 -0.07 7.87 3.67
CA MET A 56 0.44 6.87 2.75
C MET A 56 0.92 7.47 1.44
N TRP A 57 1.90 6.82 0.83
CA TRP A 57 2.21 7.07 -0.58
C TRP A 57 1.10 6.52 -1.46
N TRP A 58 0.71 7.29 -2.46
CA TRP A 58 -0.25 6.89 -3.48
C TRP A 58 0.37 7.04 -4.86
N VAL A 59 0.06 6.11 -5.74
CA VAL A 59 0.45 6.15 -7.15
C VAL A 59 -0.81 6.11 -8.01
N SER A 60 -0.95 7.04 -8.95
CA SER A 60 -2.12 7.10 -9.83
C SER A 60 -2.12 5.94 -10.82
N ASP A 61 -3.17 5.10 -10.77
CA ASP A 61 -3.50 4.16 -11.85
C ASP A 61 -4.35 4.86 -12.93
N SER A 62 -3.81 5.88 -13.58
CA SER A 62 -4.50 6.52 -14.72
C SER A 62 -4.30 5.70 -15.99
N ALA A 63 -4.97 4.55 -16.04
CA ALA A 63 -5.48 4.00 -17.28
C ALA A 63 -6.76 4.77 -17.63
N GLY A 64 -6.59 5.90 -18.33
CA GLY A 64 -7.59 6.33 -19.29
C GLY A 64 -7.50 5.47 -20.53
#